data_AF-A0A521ZTB1-F1
#
_entry.id   AF-A0A521ZTB1-F1
#
_cell.length_a   1.000
_cell.length_b   1.000
_cell.length_c   1.000
_cell.angle_alpha   90.00
_cell.angle_beta   90.00
_cell.angle_gamma   90.00
#
_symmetry.space_group_name_H-M   'P 1'
#
loop_
_entity.id
_entity.type
_entity.pdbx_description
1 polymer ?
#
loop_
_entity_poly.entity_id
_entity_poly.type
_entity_poly.pdbx_seq_one_letter_code
_entity_poly.pdbx_strand_id
1 'polypeptide(L)'
;MIEVEIKARIKDIEEAKKKVLASGAQFIEKEEQMDAVFGHPSMLDENKMVVEGGYMGRVRQVNGKVKLTFKEIVRGKSGTEIEAEIGTVDLGKKFLMRLGFE
;
A
#
# COMPACT_ATOMS: atom_id res chain seq x y z
N MET A 1 -7.57 14.54 1.71
CA MET A 1 -8.05 13.61 2.75
C MET A 1 -6.82 13.14 3.50
N ILE A 2 -6.78 13.21 4.83
CA ILE A 2 -5.63 12.79 5.63
C ILE A 2 -5.96 11.42 6.21
N GLU A 3 -5.13 10.41 5.93
CA GLU A 3 -5.22 9.08 6.51
C GLU A 3 -4.24 8.97 7.70
N VAL A 4 -4.70 8.38 8.81
CA VAL A 4 -3.87 8.07 9.99
C VAL A 4 -4.04 6.59 10.30
N GLU A 5 -2.95 5.83 10.23
CA GLU A 5 -2.94 4.38 10.41
C GLU A 5 -1.86 3.95 11.42
N ILE A 6 -2.17 2.94 12.24
CA ILE A 6 -1.20 2.27 13.13
C ILE A 6 -1.16 0.79 12.78
N LYS A 7 0.01 0.29 12.36
CA LYS A 7 0.24 -1.13 12.12
C LYS A 7 0.80 -1.81 13.35
N ALA A 8 0.17 -2.92 13.77
CA ALA A 8 0.62 -3.75 14.88
C ALA A 8 0.78 -5.21 14.44
N ARG A 9 1.84 -5.87 14.93
CA ARG A 9 2.04 -7.30 14.70
C ARG A 9 1.04 -8.09 15.54
N ILE A 10 0.22 -8.91 14.89
CA ILE A 10 -0.71 -9.84 15.54
C ILE A 10 -0.05 -11.21 15.63
N LYS A 11 -0.05 -11.81 16.83
CA LYS A 11 0.49 -13.16 17.08
C LYS A 11 -0.54 -14.26 16.85
N ASP A 12 -1.80 -14.00 17.19
CA ASP A 12 -2.93 -14.91 17.03
C ASP A 12 -4.10 -14.16 16.37
N ILE A 13 -4.45 -14.58 15.15
CA ILE A 13 -5.50 -13.96 14.36
C ILE A 13 -6.90 -14.22 14.92
N GLU A 14 -7.13 -15.39 15.55
CA GLU A 14 -8.44 -15.75 16.10
C GLU A 14 -8.72 -14.94 17.37
N GLU A 15 -7.70 -14.74 18.21
CA GLU A 15 -7.81 -13.85 19.37
C GLU A 15 -8.11 -12.41 18.94
N ALA A 16 -7.40 -11.89 17.92
CA ALA A 16 -7.64 -10.55 17.39
C ALA A 16 -9.05 -10.41 16.83
N LYS A 17 -9.52 -11.38 16.04
CA LYS A 17 -10.87 -11.40 15.48
C LYS A 17 -11.94 -11.36 16.56
N LYS A 18 -11.80 -12.15 17.63
CA LYS A 18 -12.73 -12.14 18.77
C LYS A 18 -12.79 -10.77 19.44
N LYS A 19 -11.63 -10.15 19.71
CA LYS A 19 -11.55 -8.82 20.34
C LYS A 19 -12.19 -7.72 19.48
N VAL A 20 -11.94 -7.73 18.17
CA VAL A 20 -12.52 -6.77 17.22
C VAL A 20 -14.04 -6.90 17.13
N LEU A 21 -14.57 -8.12 17.08
CA LEU A 21 -16.02 -8.34 17.09
C LEU A 21 -16.64 -7.91 18.43
N ALA A 22 -15.97 -8.18 19.56
CA ALA A 22 -16.43 -7.79 20.89
C ALA A 22 -16.49 -6.26 21.09
N SER A 23 -15.70 -5.48 20.35
CA SER A 23 -15.77 -4.02 20.36
C SER A 23 -16.89 -3.44 19.49
N GLY A 24 -17.75 -4.29 18.91
CA GLY A 24 -18.87 -3.88 18.07
C GLY A 24 -18.53 -3.65 16.60
N ALA A 25 -17.35 -4.08 16.14
CA ALA A 25 -17.02 -4.00 14.71
C ALA A 25 -17.89 -4.96 13.89
N GLN A 26 -18.26 -4.54 12.69
CA GLN A 26 -19.01 -5.35 11.75
C GLN A 26 -18.07 -5.93 10.69
N PHE A 27 -18.26 -7.22 10.38
CA PHE A 27 -17.59 -7.81 9.24
C PHE A 27 -18.23 -7.28 7.95
N ILE A 28 -17.42 -6.66 7.10
CA ILE A 28 -17.86 -6.13 5.80
C ILE A 28 -17.66 -7.22 4.75
N GLU A 29 -16.41 -7.57 4.47
CA GLU A 29 -16.07 -8.58 3.48
C GLU A 29 -14.65 -9.12 3.70
N LYS A 30 -14.31 -10.18 2.96
CA LYS A 30 -12.94 -10.69 2.84
C LYS A 30 -12.44 -10.36 1.45
N GLU A 31 -11.37 -9.58 1.37
CA GLU A 31 -10.73 -9.23 0.10
C GLU A 31 -9.39 -9.96 -0.04
N GLU A 32 -9.11 -10.42 -1.26
CA GLU A 32 -7.76 -10.83 -1.65
C GLU A 32 -7.12 -9.68 -2.42
N GLN A 33 -5.94 -9.26 -1.98
CA GLN A 33 -5.21 -8.13 -2.54
C GLN A 33 -3.85 -8.60 -3.05
N MET A 34 -3.51 -8.25 -4.28
CA MET A 34 -2.18 -8.47 -4.84
C MET A 34 -1.52 -7.11 -5.12
N ASP A 35 -0.37 -6.91 -4.49
CA ASP A 35 0.41 -5.68 -4.61
C ASP A 35 1.70 -5.93 -5.39
N ALA A 36 1.94 -5.12 -6.42
CA ALA A 36 3.26 -4.90 -6.98
C ALA A 36 3.76 -3.54 -6.49
N VAL A 37 4.82 -3.56 -5.68
CA VAL A 37 5.41 -2.37 -5.06
C VAL A 37 6.69 -2.02 -5.80
N PHE A 38 6.90 -0.73 -6.00
CA PHE A 38 8.00 -0.18 -6.79
C PHE A 38 8.67 0.98 -6.05
N GLY A 39 9.96 1.14 -6.25
CA GLY A 39 10.72 2.30 -5.79
C GLY A 39 11.59 2.89 -6.89
N HIS A 40 11.81 4.20 -6.86
CA HIS A 40 12.76 4.82 -7.77
C HIS A 40 14.18 4.62 -7.22
N PRO A 41 15.17 4.12 -7.99
CA PRO A 41 16.52 3.81 -7.50
C PRO A 41 17.20 4.95 -6.73
N SER A 42 16.91 6.22 -7.09
CA SER A 42 17.45 7.39 -6.40
C SER A 42 16.86 7.64 -5.00
N MET A 43 15.85 6.87 -4.60
CA MET A 43 15.12 6.99 -3.34
C MET A 43 15.14 5.68 -2.55
N LEU A 44 15.96 4.71 -2.97
CA LEU A 44 16.12 3.43 -2.32
C LEU A 44 17.40 3.40 -1.48
N ASP A 45 17.34 2.73 -0.33
CA ASP A 45 18.54 2.35 0.42
C ASP A 45 19.18 1.07 -0.15
N GLU A 46 20.26 0.63 0.49
CA GLU A 46 21.01 -0.59 0.12
C GLU A 46 20.15 -1.87 0.17
N ASN A 47 19.04 -1.87 0.93
CA ASN A 47 18.11 -2.98 1.06
C ASN A 47 16.90 -2.84 0.12
N LYS A 48 16.95 -1.91 -0.86
CA LYS A 48 15.85 -1.60 -1.78
C LYS A 48 14.58 -1.11 -1.07
N MET A 49 14.73 -0.49 0.10
CA MET A 49 13.63 0.15 0.82
C MET A 49 13.60 1.64 0.53
N VAL A 50 12.39 2.19 0.37
CA VAL A 50 12.23 3.64 0.13
C VAL A 50 12.63 4.42 1.38
N VAL A 51 13.53 5.39 1.21
CA VAL A 51 14.04 6.25 2.30
C VAL A 51 13.01 7.27 2.76
N GLU A 52 13.24 7.86 3.93
CA GLU A 52 12.42 8.97 4.46
C GLU A 52 12.35 10.14 3.48
N GLY A 53 11.14 10.65 3.21
CA GLY A 53 10.87 11.69 2.21
C GLY A 53 10.86 11.19 0.76
N GLY A 54 11.12 9.89 0.53
CA GLY A 54 11.03 9.25 -0.78
C GLY A 54 9.60 8.86 -1.15
N TYR A 55 9.39 8.47 -2.40
CA TYR A 55 8.10 8.03 -2.93
C TYR A 55 8.13 6.56 -3.35
N MET A 56 7.07 5.83 -2.98
CA MET A 56 6.80 4.49 -3.48
C MET A 56 5.68 4.52 -4.53
N GLY A 57 5.81 3.69 -5.55
CA GLY A 57 4.72 3.34 -6.45
C GLY A 57 4.11 2.00 -6.03
N ARG A 58 2.79 1.85 -6.14
CA ARG A 58 2.11 0.58 -5.89
C ARG A 58 1.03 0.36 -6.94
N VAL A 59 1.07 -0.78 -7.62
CA VAL A 59 -0.03 -1.29 -8.42
C VAL A 59 -0.73 -2.37 -7.63
N ARG A 60 -1.98 -2.13 -7.24
CA ARG A 60 -2.79 -3.04 -6.44
C ARG A 60 -3.97 -3.56 -7.26
N GLN A 61 -4.19 -4.87 -7.21
CA GLN A 61 -5.40 -5.51 -7.74
C GLN A 61 -6.27 -6.02 -6.59
N VAL A 62 -7.53 -5.61 -6.56
CA VAL A 62 -8.54 -6.08 -5.60
C VAL A 62 -9.87 -6.28 -6.33
N ASN A 63 -10.47 -7.46 -6.21
CA ASN A 63 -11.81 -7.75 -6.75
C ASN A 63 -12.00 -7.32 -8.22
N GLY A 64 -10.98 -7.53 -9.05
CA GLY A 64 -10.98 -7.17 -10.48
C GLY A 64 -10.69 -5.71 -10.80
N LYS A 65 -10.65 -4.81 -9.81
CA LYS A 65 -10.21 -3.42 -9.98
C LYS A 65 -8.70 -3.31 -9.82
N VAL A 66 -8.09 -2.41 -10.57
CA VAL A 66 -6.66 -2.13 -10.50
C VAL A 66 -6.46 -0.66 -10.15
N LYS A 67 -5.68 -0.39 -9.10
CA LYS A 67 -5.31 0.96 -8.68
C LYS A 67 -3.81 1.17 -8.78
N LEU A 68 -3.40 2.35 -9.22
CA LEU A 68 -2.05 2.86 -9.08
C LEU A 68 -2.03 3.88 -7.94
N THR A 69 -1.13 3.69 -6.99
CA THR A 69 -0.92 4.59 -5.85
C THR A 69 0.52 5.11 -5.86
N PHE A 70 0.69 6.41 -5.62
CA PHE A 70 1.97 6.99 -5.20
C PHE A 70 1.85 7.43 -3.75
N LYS A 71 2.79 6.98 -2.91
CA LYS A 71 2.78 7.28 -1.48
C LYS A 71 4.15 7.80 -1.04
N GLU A 72 4.15 8.93 -0.34
CA GLU A 72 5.32 9.49 0.31
C GLU A 72 5.61 8.71 1.61
N ILE A 73 6.88 8.35 1.82
CA ILE A 73 7.33 7.65 3.03
C ILE A 73 7.78 8.68 4.06
N VAL A 74 6.92 8.95 5.05
CA VAL A 74 7.22 9.84 6.17
C VAL A 74 6.95 9.13 7.49
N ARG A 75 7.92 9.14 8.42
CA ARG A 75 7.82 8.53 9.74
C ARG A 75 7.33 9.56 10.76
N GLY A 76 6.23 9.24 11.43
CA GLY A 76 5.70 10.04 12.57
C GLY A 76 4.83 11.23 12.18
N LYS A 77 4.54 11.43 10.89
CA LYS A 77 3.57 12.41 10.39
C LYS A 77 2.79 11.83 9.21
N SER A 78 1.70 12.50 8.85
CA SER A 78 0.94 12.18 7.63
C SER A 78 1.77 12.53 6.39
N GLY A 79 1.94 11.57 5.49
CA GLY A 79 2.53 11.77 4.16
C GLY A 79 1.47 11.97 3.08
N THR A 80 1.91 12.34 1.88
CA THR A 80 1.03 12.47 0.72
C THR A 80 0.74 11.10 0.10
N GLU A 81 -0.53 10.83 -0.20
CA GLU A 81 -0.94 9.67 -0.98
C GLU A 81 -1.86 10.11 -2.12
N ILE A 82 -1.56 9.67 -3.34
CA ILE A 82 -2.34 9.92 -4.55
C ILE A 82 -2.68 8.57 -5.17
N GLU A 83 -3.96 8.33 -5.43
CA GLU A 83 -4.43 7.10 -6.08
C GLU A 83 -5.29 7.39 -7.31
N ALA A 84 -5.19 6.50 -8.30
CA ALA A 84 -6.03 6.49 -9.49
C ALA A 84 -6.36 5.05 -9.91
N GLU A 85 -7.59 4.83 -10.38
CA GLU A 85 -7.98 3.57 -11.03
C GLU A 85 -7.36 3.49 -12.43
N ILE A 86 -6.84 2.32 -12.80
CA ILE A 86 -6.21 2.06 -14.09
C ILE A 86 -6.76 0.77 -14.72
N GLY A 87 -6.56 0.62 -16.04
CA GLY A 87 -7.17 -0.49 -16.77
C GLY A 87 -6.62 -1.88 -16.42
N THR A 88 -5.30 -2.03 -16.29
CA THR A 88 -4.67 -3.33 -16.03
C THR A 88 -3.42 -3.22 -15.17
N VAL A 89 -3.07 -4.33 -14.49
CA VAL A 89 -1.83 -4.43 -13.70
C VAL A 89 -0.60 -4.18 -14.58
N ASP A 90 -0.54 -4.81 -15.75
CA ASP A 90 0.61 -4.69 -16.67
C ASP A 90 0.80 -3.26 -17.19
N LEU A 91 -0.30 -2.53 -17.42
CA LEU A 91 -0.22 -1.12 -17.80
C LEU A 91 0.44 -0.30 -16.68
N GLY A 92 0.00 -0.51 -15.43
CA GLY A 92 0.57 0.16 -14.26
C GLY A 92 2.05 -0.15 -14.07
N LYS A 93 2.43 -1.43 -14.20
CA LYS A 93 3.85 -1.86 -14.11
C LYS A 93 4.70 -1.20 -15.19
N LYS A 94 4.28 -1.27 -16.46
CA LYS A 94 5.00 -0.66 -17.58
C LYS A 94 5.10 0.85 -17.45
N PHE A 95 4.05 1.50 -16.95
CA PHE A 95 4.06 2.94 -16.68
C PHE A 95 5.12 3.31 -15.64
N LEU A 96 5.14 2.63 -14.49
CA LEU A 96 6.14 2.85 -13.44
C LEU A 96 7.57 2.59 -13.93
N MET A 97 7.79 1.48 -14.65
CA MET A 97 9.11 1.18 -15.24
C MET A 97 9.59 2.27 -16.20
N ARG A 98 8.68 2.88 -17.00
CA ARG A 98 9.02 4.01 -17.87
C ARG A 98 9.38 5.29 -17.12
N LEU A 99 8.87 5.44 -15.90
CA LEU A 99 9.24 6.53 -14.98
C LEU A 99 10.52 6.22 -14.20
N GLY A 100 11.19 5.10 -14.47
CA GLY A 100 12.43 4.71 -13.81
C GLY A 100 12.25 4.01 -12.46
N PHE A 101 11.04 3.58 -12.12
CA PHE A 101 10.80 2.77 -10.93
C PHE A 101 11.09 1.29 -11.20
N GLU A 102 11.62 0.59 -10.19
CA GLU A 102 11.93 -0.85 -10.21
C GLU A 102 11.23 -1.63 -9.09
#